data_AF-A0A086JPF4-F1
#
_entry.id   AF-A0A086JPF4-F1
#
_cell.length_a   1.000
_cell.length_b   1.000
_cell.length_c   1.000
_cell.angle_alpha   90.00
_cell.angle_beta   90.00
_cell.angle_gamma   90.00
#
_symmetry.space_group_name_H-M   'P 1'
#
loop_
_entity.id
_entity.type
_entity.pdbx_description
1 polymer ?
#
loop_
_entity_poly.entity_id
_entity_poly.type
_entity_poly.pdbx_seq_one_letter_code
_entity_poly.pdbx_strand_id
1 'polypeptide(L)'
;MILEEDITTWPRVDCLICFYSTGFPLDKAIGYVKRFRPILLNDLEQQRIIRDRVLVYKQLQRHGIPHPPYVVVDYERVSRGEAHFEEGYDYIVFNDKRLNKPFIEKPRDADNHDNWIYYPKNAGGGCKKLYRKQQNSSSSYCPDVHSVRKDGTYIYEEFLSTFGTDVKVYTVGPLFAHAEARKSPSVDGVVCRSPDGELSREFRS
;
A
#
# COMPACT_ATOMS: atom_id res chain seq x y z
N MET A 1 14.25 -20.79 17.57
CA MET A 1 13.65 -21.47 16.41
C MET A 1 13.93 -20.75 15.08
N ILE A 2 13.09 -19.88 14.50
CA ILE A 2 13.43 -19.29 13.17
C ILE A 2 14.34 -18.05 13.22
N LEU A 3 14.25 -17.23 14.28
CA LEU A 3 15.05 -16.00 14.40
C LEU A 3 16.50 -16.32 14.73
N GLU A 4 16.70 -17.15 15.74
CA GLU A 4 18.01 -17.38 16.36
C GLU A 4 18.78 -18.55 15.76
N GLU A 5 18.11 -19.64 15.38
CA GLU A 5 18.81 -20.86 14.96
C GLU A 5 19.16 -20.83 13.47
N ASP A 6 20.27 -21.47 13.11
CA ASP A 6 20.69 -21.60 11.73
C ASP A 6 19.68 -22.40 10.88
N ILE A 7 19.59 -22.09 9.58
CA ILE A 7 18.66 -22.74 8.65
C ILE A 7 18.87 -24.27 8.55
N THR A 8 20.04 -24.77 8.95
CA THR A 8 20.34 -26.21 8.95
C THR A 8 19.57 -26.98 10.00
N THR A 9 19.19 -26.35 11.12
CA THR A 9 18.41 -26.97 12.21
C THR A 9 16.91 -26.95 11.94
N TRP A 10 16.46 -26.16 10.96
CA TRP A 10 15.04 -26.04 10.65
C TRP A 10 14.48 -27.35 10.09
N PRO A 11 13.20 -27.68 10.37
CA PRO A 11 12.57 -28.90 9.88
C PRO A 11 12.69 -29.04 8.35
N ARG A 12 12.91 -30.27 7.87
CA ARG A 12 12.85 -30.59 6.44
C ARG A 12 11.39 -30.74 6.03
N VAL A 13 11.03 -30.11 4.91
CA VAL A 13 9.69 -30.20 4.35
C VAL A 13 9.78 -30.40 2.84
N ASP A 14 8.82 -31.13 2.28
CA ASP A 14 8.66 -31.25 0.82
C ASP A 14 8.00 -30.00 0.24
N CYS A 15 7.20 -29.31 1.05
CA CYS A 15 6.37 -28.18 0.65
C CYS A 15 6.45 -27.07 1.71
N LEU A 16 6.70 -25.84 1.28
CA LEU A 16 6.86 -24.67 2.15
C LEU A 16 5.83 -23.58 1.83
N ILE A 17 5.06 -23.22 2.87
CA ILE A 17 4.25 -22.00 2.90
C ILE A 17 4.96 -21.00 3.79
N CYS A 18 5.40 -19.89 3.22
CA CYS A 18 6.15 -18.88 3.95
C CYS A 18 5.85 -17.50 3.37
N PHE A 19 5.64 -16.52 4.24
CA PHE A 19 5.35 -15.14 3.90
C PHE A 19 6.00 -14.19 4.91
N TYR A 20 6.49 -13.07 4.41
CA TYR A 20 7.08 -12.01 5.21
C TYR A 20 6.04 -11.29 6.06
N SER A 21 6.45 -10.94 7.27
CA SER A 21 5.81 -9.94 8.11
C SER A 21 6.90 -9.19 8.88
N THR A 22 6.55 -8.08 9.54
CA THR A 22 7.51 -7.28 10.31
C THR A 22 8.29 -8.15 11.30
N GLY A 23 9.62 -8.12 11.20
CA GLY A 23 10.53 -8.94 12.03
C GLY A 23 10.86 -10.33 11.46
N PHE A 24 10.24 -10.74 10.35
CA PHE A 24 10.52 -12.03 9.71
C PHE A 24 11.88 -12.03 8.99
N PRO A 25 12.75 -13.04 9.19
CA PRO A 25 14.08 -13.09 8.58
C PRO A 25 14.01 -13.63 7.15
N LEU A 26 13.52 -12.82 6.21
CA LEU A 26 13.30 -13.22 4.81
C LEU A 26 14.57 -13.79 4.15
N ASP A 27 15.73 -13.21 4.41
CA ASP A 27 17.00 -13.68 3.85
C ASP A 27 17.36 -15.09 4.33
N LYS A 28 17.08 -15.43 5.60
CA LYS A 28 17.25 -16.79 6.12
C LYS A 28 16.29 -17.76 5.45
N ALA A 29 15.01 -17.38 5.30
CA ALA A 29 14.03 -18.22 4.62
C ALA A 29 14.41 -18.48 3.16
N ILE A 30 14.92 -17.47 2.45
CA ILE A 30 15.48 -17.62 1.10
C ILE A 30 16.70 -18.56 1.10
N GLY A 31 17.58 -18.44 2.10
CA GLY A 31 18.71 -19.36 2.28
C GLY A 31 18.27 -20.81 2.49
N TYR A 32 17.24 -21.03 3.31
CA TYR A 32 16.61 -22.34 3.51
C TYR A 32 16.08 -22.91 2.19
N VAL A 33 15.33 -22.10 1.42
CA VAL A 33 14.77 -22.52 0.13
C VAL A 33 15.86 -22.86 -0.89
N LYS A 34 16.91 -22.04 -1.00
CA LYS A 34 18.05 -22.29 -1.90
C LYS A 34 18.76 -23.61 -1.56
N ARG A 35 18.85 -23.94 -0.27
CA ARG A 35 19.53 -25.14 0.22
C ARG A 35 18.70 -26.42 0.10
N PHE A 36 17.42 -26.38 0.49
CA PHE A 36 16.59 -27.58 0.62
C PHE A 36 15.56 -27.76 -0.50
N ARG A 37 15.35 -26.73 -1.33
CA ARG A 37 14.52 -26.76 -2.53
C ARG A 37 13.12 -27.38 -2.33
N PRO A 38 12.35 -26.97 -1.29
CA PRO A 38 10.97 -27.41 -1.16
C PRO A 38 10.12 -26.84 -2.29
N ILE A 39 8.98 -27.47 -2.55
CA ILE A 39 7.92 -26.88 -3.37
C ILE A 39 7.41 -25.61 -2.66
N LEU A 40 7.42 -24.48 -3.35
CA LEU A 40 6.97 -23.20 -2.79
C LEU A 40 5.53 -22.92 -3.20
N LEU A 41 4.68 -22.60 -2.21
CA LEU A 41 3.36 -22.05 -2.51
C LEU A 41 3.42 -20.55 -2.81
N ASN A 42 4.33 -19.83 -2.14
CA ASN A 42 4.57 -18.42 -2.36
C ASN A 42 6.06 -18.20 -2.63
N ASP A 43 6.39 -17.52 -3.72
CA ASP A 43 7.78 -17.17 -4.04
C ASP A 43 8.32 -16.16 -3.03
N LEU A 44 9.44 -16.48 -2.38
CA LEU A 44 10.03 -15.63 -1.34
C LEU A 44 10.79 -14.42 -1.90
N GLU A 45 11.39 -14.52 -3.08
CA GLU A 45 12.10 -13.39 -3.69
C GLU A 45 11.09 -12.36 -4.22
N GLN A 46 9.94 -12.81 -4.75
CA GLN A 46 8.84 -11.93 -5.12
C GLN A 46 8.29 -11.14 -3.93
N GLN A 47 8.46 -11.62 -2.70
CA GLN A 47 8.06 -10.86 -1.50
C GLN A 47 8.90 -9.60 -1.26
N ARG A 48 10.06 -9.45 -1.93
CA ARG A 48 10.79 -8.17 -1.93
C ARG A 48 10.08 -7.11 -2.77
N ILE A 49 9.48 -7.54 -3.88
CA ILE A 49 8.77 -6.65 -4.80
C ILE A 49 7.53 -6.07 -4.14
N ILE A 50 6.73 -6.91 -3.45
CA ILE A 50 5.48 -6.46 -2.82
C ILE A 50 5.69 -5.41 -1.71
N ARG A 51 6.92 -5.28 -1.19
CA ARG A 51 7.29 -4.30 -0.16
C ARG A 51 7.67 -2.93 -0.72
N ASP A 52 7.93 -2.83 -2.02
CA ASP A 52 8.20 -1.56 -2.69
C ASP A 52 7.03 -1.24 -3.63
N ARG A 53 6.23 -0.24 -3.26
CA ARG A 53 5.06 0.14 -4.05
C ARG A 53 5.43 0.52 -5.49
N VAL A 54 6.61 1.09 -5.73
CA VAL A 54 7.05 1.44 -7.09
C VAL A 54 7.29 0.16 -7.91
N LEU A 55 7.88 -0.87 -7.31
CA LEU A 55 8.06 -2.16 -7.98
C LEU A 55 6.73 -2.86 -8.21
N VAL A 56 5.79 -2.80 -7.27
CA VAL A 56 4.42 -3.31 -7.45
C VAL A 56 3.76 -2.67 -8.66
N TYR A 57 3.74 -1.33 -8.76
CA TYR A 57 3.08 -0.66 -9.88
C TYR A 57 3.78 -0.96 -11.22
N LYS A 58 5.11 -1.10 -11.24
CA LYS A 58 5.84 -1.56 -12.42
C LYS A 58 5.42 -2.98 -12.85
N GLN A 59 5.17 -3.89 -11.90
CA GLN A 59 4.63 -5.22 -12.24
C GLN A 59 3.22 -5.13 -12.82
N LEU A 60 2.33 -4.34 -12.19
CA LEU A 60 0.97 -4.13 -12.71
C LEU A 60 1.00 -3.60 -14.15
N GLN A 61 1.82 -2.59 -14.43
CA GLN A 61 2.04 -2.04 -15.77
C GLN A 61 2.55 -3.09 -16.76
N ARG A 62 3.59 -3.85 -16.38
CA ARG A 62 4.19 -4.88 -17.24
C ARG A 62 3.18 -5.96 -17.64
N HIS A 63 2.22 -6.24 -16.76
CA HIS A 63 1.18 -7.23 -16.98
C HIS A 63 -0.14 -6.63 -17.52
N GLY A 64 -0.17 -5.33 -17.85
CA GLY A 64 -1.36 -4.66 -18.38
C GLY A 64 -2.54 -4.62 -17.40
N ILE A 65 -2.26 -4.71 -16.10
CA ILE A 65 -3.30 -4.65 -15.06
C ILE A 65 -3.68 -3.18 -14.85
N PRO A 66 -4.97 -2.81 -14.99
CA PRO A 66 -5.42 -1.45 -14.77
C PRO A 66 -5.07 -0.95 -13.35
N HIS A 67 -4.55 0.26 -13.27
CA HIS A 67 -4.27 0.97 -12.04
C HIS A 67 -4.50 2.47 -12.25
N PRO A 68 -4.71 3.27 -11.19
CA PRO A 68 -4.85 4.72 -11.33
C PRO A 68 -3.61 5.35 -11.97
N PRO A 69 -3.77 6.45 -12.74
CA PRO A 69 -2.65 7.28 -13.14
C PRO A 69 -1.84 7.72 -11.92
N TYR A 70 -0.51 7.63 -12.02
CA TYR A 70 0.38 7.96 -10.90
C TYR A 70 1.69 8.58 -11.37
N VAL A 71 2.34 9.29 -10.45
CA VAL A 71 3.73 9.77 -10.56
C VAL A 71 4.52 9.33 -9.34
N VAL A 72 5.82 9.08 -9.53
CA VAL A 72 6.75 8.76 -8.44
C VAL A 72 7.70 9.94 -8.30
N VAL A 73 7.68 10.60 -7.14
CA VAL A 73 8.52 11.75 -6.86
C VAL A 73 9.56 11.34 -5.82
N ASP A 74 10.82 11.45 -6.22
CA ASP A 74 11.96 11.31 -5.33
C ASP A 74 12.49 12.72 -5.02
N TYR A 75 12.21 13.20 -3.80
CA TYR A 75 12.55 14.57 -3.42
C TYR A 75 14.06 14.78 -3.22
N GLU A 76 14.86 13.73 -3.05
CA GLU A 76 16.33 13.86 -3.08
C GLU A 76 16.84 14.17 -4.49
N ARG A 77 16.15 13.67 -5.53
CA ARG A 77 16.49 14.02 -6.91
C ARG A 77 16.02 15.41 -7.27
N VAL A 78 14.85 15.82 -6.76
CA VAL A 78 14.34 17.20 -6.92
C VAL A 78 15.30 18.20 -6.25
N SER A 79 15.77 17.93 -5.04
CA SER A 79 16.69 18.84 -4.32
C SER A 79 18.05 18.96 -5.00
N ARG A 80 18.51 17.92 -5.71
CA ARG A 80 19.70 17.93 -6.55
C ARG A 80 19.51 18.61 -7.91
N GLY A 81 18.29 19.04 -8.26
CA GLY A 81 17.97 19.62 -9.55
C GLY A 81 17.91 18.61 -10.71
N GLU A 82 17.85 17.30 -10.40
CA GLU A 82 17.77 16.23 -11.40
C GLU A 82 16.33 15.96 -11.88
N ALA A 83 15.34 16.57 -11.24
CA ALA A 83 13.92 16.46 -11.57
C ALA A 83 13.19 17.76 -11.24
N HIS A 84 12.14 18.08 -11.99
CA HIS A 84 11.31 19.25 -11.76
C HIS A 84 10.04 18.89 -11.00
N PHE A 85 9.80 19.59 -9.90
CA PHE A 85 8.57 19.48 -9.11
C PHE A 85 7.99 20.86 -8.85
N GLU A 86 6.70 21.01 -9.17
CA GLU A 86 5.91 22.21 -8.90
C GLU A 86 4.65 21.81 -8.12
N GLU A 87 4.25 22.66 -7.19
CA GLU A 87 3.06 22.45 -6.37
C GLU A 87 2.20 23.71 -6.38
N GLY A 88 0.97 23.56 -6.87
CA GLY A 88 -0.09 24.54 -6.70
C GLY A 88 -1.06 24.13 -5.59
N TYR A 89 -2.05 24.97 -5.29
CA TYR A 89 -3.03 24.64 -4.26
C TYR A 89 -3.86 23.39 -4.61
N ASP A 90 -4.27 23.25 -5.88
CA ASP A 90 -5.16 22.18 -6.34
C ASP A 90 -4.46 21.12 -7.21
N TYR A 91 -3.13 21.16 -7.32
CA TYR A 91 -2.39 20.25 -8.20
C TYR A 91 -0.91 20.13 -7.83
N ILE A 92 -0.28 19.08 -8.34
CA ILE A 92 1.18 18.93 -8.42
C ILE A 92 1.59 18.70 -9.87
N VAL A 93 2.82 19.05 -10.23
CA VAL A 93 3.44 18.73 -11.51
C VAL A 93 4.80 18.10 -11.26
N PHE A 94 5.05 16.94 -11.85
CA PHE A 94 6.35 16.27 -11.81
C PHE A 94 6.80 15.90 -13.22
N ASN A 95 7.92 16.47 -13.68
CA ASN A 95 8.44 16.29 -15.05
C ASN A 95 7.32 16.36 -16.11
N ASP A 96 6.62 17.50 -16.14
CA ASP A 96 5.51 17.83 -17.04
C ASP A 96 4.21 17.03 -16.86
N LYS A 97 4.18 16.06 -15.94
CA LYS A 97 2.96 15.34 -15.59
C LYS A 97 2.23 16.03 -14.46
N ARG A 98 1.10 16.64 -14.79
CA ARG A 98 0.20 17.26 -13.81
C ARG A 98 -0.78 16.25 -13.22
N LEU A 99 -0.95 16.30 -11.91
CA LEU A 99 -1.98 15.56 -11.16
C LEU A 99 -2.79 16.56 -10.35
N ASN A 100 -4.11 16.59 -10.54
CA ASN A 100 -5.00 17.49 -9.81
C ASN A 100 -5.54 16.80 -8.55
N LYS A 101 -5.86 17.59 -7.52
CA LYS A 101 -6.58 17.10 -6.33
C LYS A 101 -8.03 16.74 -6.71
N PRO A 102 -8.62 15.67 -6.13
CA PRO A 102 -8.03 14.86 -5.08
C PRO A 102 -7.03 13.82 -5.60
N PHE A 103 -5.93 13.67 -4.86
CA PHE A 103 -4.95 12.62 -5.08
C PHE A 103 -4.54 12.02 -3.74
N ILE A 104 -4.03 10.79 -3.76
CA ILE A 104 -3.47 10.13 -2.59
C ILE A 104 -1.95 9.98 -2.75
N GLU A 105 -1.25 10.36 -1.70
CA GLU A 105 0.20 10.25 -1.51
C GLU A 105 0.48 9.01 -0.66
N LYS A 106 1.34 8.13 -1.18
CA LYS A 106 1.72 6.88 -0.53
C LYS A 106 3.25 6.83 -0.40
N PRO A 107 3.81 6.53 0.78
CA PRO A 107 5.24 6.26 0.90
C PRO A 107 5.66 5.10 -0.02
N ARG A 108 6.90 5.14 -0.54
CA ARG A 108 7.45 4.05 -1.36
C ARG A 108 7.39 2.69 -0.66
N ASP A 109 7.67 2.66 0.64
CA ASP A 109 7.57 1.47 1.47
C ASP A 109 6.10 1.03 1.62
N ALA A 110 5.79 -0.19 1.21
CA ALA A 110 4.44 -0.73 1.27
C ALA A 110 3.97 -1.06 2.69
N ASP A 111 4.92 -1.32 3.60
CA ASP A 111 4.66 -1.56 5.04
C ASP A 111 4.39 -0.24 5.78
N ASN A 112 4.79 0.90 5.21
CA ASN A 112 4.40 2.21 5.70
C ASN A 112 2.97 2.54 5.22
N HIS A 113 2.06 2.69 6.19
CA HIS A 113 0.64 2.93 5.97
C HIS A 113 0.23 4.40 6.14
N ASP A 114 1.17 5.32 6.28
CA ASP A 114 0.92 6.76 6.43
C ASP A 114 0.58 7.38 5.06
N ASN A 115 -0.55 6.97 4.50
CA ASN A 115 -1.05 7.45 3.21
C ASN A 115 -1.91 8.69 3.41
N TRP A 116 -1.71 9.74 2.61
CA TRP A 116 -2.39 11.02 2.81
C TRP A 116 -3.22 11.37 1.57
N ILE A 117 -4.47 11.79 1.76
CA ILE A 117 -5.37 12.21 0.69
C ILE A 117 -5.51 13.72 0.75
N TYR A 118 -5.18 14.41 -0.35
CA TYR A 118 -5.27 15.85 -0.44
C TYR A 118 -6.54 16.25 -1.20
N TYR A 119 -7.33 17.17 -0.65
CA TYR A 119 -8.58 17.60 -1.27
C TYR A 119 -8.44 18.97 -1.95
N PRO A 120 -9.18 19.19 -3.05
CA PRO A 120 -9.19 20.47 -3.73
C PRO A 120 -9.93 21.53 -2.91
N LYS A 121 -9.66 22.81 -3.20
CA LYS A 121 -10.26 23.96 -2.51
C LYS A 121 -11.79 23.95 -2.55
N ASN A 122 -12.37 23.56 -3.69
CA ASN A 122 -13.81 23.50 -3.88
C ASN A 122 -14.51 22.40 -3.04
N ALA A 123 -13.75 21.45 -2.50
CA ALA A 123 -14.23 20.41 -1.59
C ALA A 123 -13.91 20.70 -0.11
N GLY A 124 -13.48 21.93 0.21
CA GLY A 124 -13.10 22.35 1.56
C GLY A 124 -11.59 22.33 1.83
N GLY A 125 -10.77 21.88 0.87
CA GLY A 125 -9.32 21.80 1.01
C GLY A 125 -8.88 20.79 2.07
N GLY A 126 -7.69 21.01 2.62
CA GLY A 126 -7.14 20.15 3.67
C GLY A 126 -6.65 18.79 3.17
N CYS A 127 -6.33 17.94 4.15
CA CYS A 127 -5.75 16.62 3.93
C CYS A 127 -6.32 15.60 4.92
N LYS A 128 -6.58 14.37 4.47
CA LYS A 128 -6.92 13.23 5.33
C LYS A 128 -5.72 12.31 5.45
N LYS A 129 -5.22 12.13 6.67
CA LYS A 129 -4.10 11.23 6.99
C LYS A 129 -4.66 9.86 7.35
N LEU A 130 -4.34 8.85 6.57
CA LEU A 130 -4.64 7.46 6.86
C LEU A 130 -3.50 6.85 7.69
N TYR A 131 -3.83 5.96 8.60
CA TYR A 131 -2.85 5.23 9.40
C TYR A 131 -3.34 3.81 9.71
N ARG A 132 -2.42 2.95 10.13
CA ARG A 132 -2.77 1.62 10.62
C ARG A 132 -3.77 1.77 11.77
N LYS A 133 -4.90 1.05 11.67
CA LYS A 133 -6.03 1.14 12.62
C LYS A 133 -5.55 1.12 14.07
N GLN A 134 -5.85 2.20 14.80
CA GLN A 134 -5.70 2.27 16.24
C GLN A 134 -7.12 2.30 16.84
N GLN A 135 -7.50 1.21 17.51
CA GLN A 135 -8.84 1.02 18.08
C GLN A 135 -9.99 1.15 17.06
N ASN A 136 -10.69 2.29 17.02
CA ASN A 136 -11.84 2.56 16.14
C ASN A 136 -11.55 3.63 15.07
N SER A 137 -10.33 4.16 15.03
CA SER A 137 -9.94 5.19 14.06
C SER A 137 -8.92 4.65 13.06
N SER A 138 -9.11 5.03 11.80
CA SER A 138 -8.22 4.67 10.68
C SER A 138 -7.77 5.89 9.86
N SER A 139 -8.23 7.09 10.22
CA SER A 139 -7.82 8.33 9.60
C SER A 139 -8.13 9.56 10.45
N SER A 140 -7.41 10.66 10.22
CA SER A 140 -7.73 11.99 10.76
C SER A 140 -7.76 13.03 9.65
N TYR A 141 -8.71 13.96 9.73
CA TYR A 141 -8.79 15.10 8.80
C TYR A 141 -8.04 16.29 9.39
N CYS A 142 -7.18 16.91 8.57
CA CYS A 142 -6.35 18.05 8.90
C CYS A 142 -6.70 19.20 7.94
N PRO A 143 -7.55 20.16 8.35
CA PRO A 143 -7.99 21.25 7.47
C PRO A 143 -6.83 22.16 7.07
N ASP A 144 -5.83 22.36 7.93
CA ASP A 144 -4.73 23.31 7.68
C ASP A 144 -3.58 22.73 6.85
N VAL A 145 -3.64 21.44 6.51
CA VAL A 145 -2.59 20.77 5.75
C VAL A 145 -2.97 20.75 4.27
N HIS A 146 -2.25 21.51 3.47
CA HIS A 146 -2.50 21.63 2.03
C HIS A 146 -1.33 21.18 1.16
N SER A 147 -0.13 21.14 1.73
CA SER A 147 1.09 20.81 1.01
C SER A 147 1.52 19.36 1.19
N VAL A 148 2.13 18.82 0.14
CA VAL A 148 2.65 17.45 0.11
C VAL A 148 3.91 17.28 0.94
N ARG A 149 4.21 16.04 1.35
CA ARG A 149 5.46 15.71 2.04
C ARG A 149 6.62 15.76 1.05
N LYS A 150 7.80 16.17 1.52
CA LYS A 150 9.01 16.40 0.68
C LYS A 150 10.28 15.76 1.24
N ASP A 151 10.13 14.88 2.22
CA ASP A 151 11.18 14.26 3.04
C ASP A 151 11.52 12.83 2.61
N GLY A 152 11.10 12.39 1.42
CA GLY A 152 11.34 11.03 0.96
C GLY A 152 10.92 10.78 -0.48
N THR A 153 10.63 9.51 -0.78
CA THR A 153 10.05 9.11 -2.06
C THR A 153 8.58 8.74 -1.87
N TYR A 154 7.72 9.39 -2.65
CA TYR A 154 6.28 9.19 -2.61
C TYR A 154 5.72 8.82 -3.98
N ILE A 155 4.65 8.04 -3.96
CA ILE A 155 3.79 7.81 -5.10
C ILE A 155 2.56 8.70 -4.91
N TYR A 156 2.29 9.54 -5.91
CA TYR A 156 1.03 10.28 -5.99
C TYR A 156 0.19 9.65 -7.07
N GLU A 157 -1.03 9.26 -6.72
CA GLU A 157 -1.99 8.69 -7.67
C GLU A 157 -3.32 9.43 -7.61
N GLU A 158 -4.03 9.40 -8.74
CA GLU A 158 -5.40 9.91 -8.81
C GLU A 158 -6.29 9.20 -7.79
N PHE A 159 -7.03 9.98 -7.00
CA PHE A 159 -7.94 9.43 -6.01
C PHE A 159 -9.24 8.99 -6.69
N LEU A 160 -9.45 7.67 -6.79
CA LEU A 160 -10.68 7.11 -7.35
C LEU A 160 -11.82 7.17 -6.33
N SER A 161 -12.93 7.80 -6.70
CA SER A 161 -14.16 7.79 -5.87
C SER A 161 -14.83 6.42 -5.96
N THR A 162 -14.76 5.63 -4.89
CA THR A 162 -15.31 4.27 -4.85
C THR A 162 -16.69 4.18 -4.18
N PHE A 163 -17.43 5.29 -4.11
CA PHE A 163 -18.69 5.39 -3.35
C PHE A 163 -18.56 4.88 -1.89
N GLY A 164 -17.35 4.99 -1.34
CA GLY A 164 -17.06 4.65 0.05
C GLY A 164 -16.81 3.18 0.35
N THR A 165 -16.55 2.34 -0.66
CA THR A 165 -16.28 0.90 -0.46
C THR A 165 -15.01 0.47 -1.18
N ASP A 166 -14.15 -0.29 -0.51
CA ASP A 166 -13.02 -0.98 -1.11
C ASP A 166 -13.37 -2.45 -1.30
N VAL A 167 -13.03 -3.04 -2.46
CA VAL A 167 -13.08 -4.49 -2.65
C VAL A 167 -11.73 -5.09 -2.23
N LYS A 168 -11.77 -6.08 -1.33
CA LYS A 168 -10.61 -6.86 -0.91
C LYS A 168 -10.70 -8.24 -1.56
N VAL A 169 -9.65 -8.64 -2.27
CA VAL A 169 -9.58 -9.90 -3.02
C VAL A 169 -8.52 -10.81 -2.41
N TYR A 170 -8.86 -12.08 -2.21
CA TYR A 170 -8.02 -13.12 -1.63
C TYR A 170 -7.95 -14.30 -2.60
N THR A 171 -6.76 -14.73 -2.98
CA THR A 171 -6.56 -15.77 -3.99
C THR A 171 -6.05 -17.08 -3.38
N VAL A 172 -6.44 -18.20 -3.98
CA VAL A 172 -5.86 -19.53 -3.69
C VAL A 172 -5.46 -20.15 -5.03
N GLY A 173 -4.21 -19.91 -5.41
CA GLY A 173 -3.76 -20.15 -6.78
C GLY A 173 -4.45 -19.23 -7.80
N PRO A 174 -4.21 -19.44 -9.11
CA PRO A 174 -4.70 -18.57 -10.16
C PRO A 174 -6.19 -18.78 -10.52
N LEU A 175 -6.79 -19.88 -10.07
CA LEU A 175 -8.15 -20.29 -10.48
C LEU A 175 -9.24 -19.99 -9.44
N PHE A 176 -8.86 -19.55 -8.24
CA PHE A 176 -9.82 -19.23 -7.19
C PHE A 176 -9.53 -17.87 -6.57
N ALA A 177 -10.56 -17.03 -6.50
CA ALA A 177 -10.53 -15.75 -5.82
C ALA A 177 -11.83 -15.55 -5.02
N HIS A 178 -11.68 -15.18 -3.76
CA HIS A 178 -12.76 -14.67 -2.91
C HIS A 178 -12.66 -13.15 -2.85
N ALA A 179 -13.80 -12.46 -2.89
CA ALA A 179 -13.87 -11.00 -2.79
C ALA A 179 -14.90 -10.57 -1.75
N GLU A 180 -14.56 -9.54 -0.98
CA GLU A 180 -15.45 -8.90 -0.02
C GLU A 180 -15.35 -7.38 -0.09
N ALA A 181 -16.46 -6.70 0.17
CA ALA A 181 -16.53 -5.24 0.25
C ALA A 181 -16.31 -4.78 1.69
N ARG A 182 -15.50 -3.72 1.87
CA ARG A 182 -15.31 -3.05 3.17
C ARG A 182 -15.46 -1.54 3.02
N LYS A 183 -16.00 -0.87 4.03
CA LYS A 183 -16.04 0.60 4.07
C LYS A 183 -14.63 1.17 3.87
N SER A 184 -14.50 2.09 2.91
CA SER A 184 -13.23 2.73 2.60
C SER A 184 -12.81 3.65 3.77
N PRO A 185 -11.55 3.57 4.24
CA PRO A 185 -11.04 4.51 5.25
C PRO A 185 -11.13 5.98 4.83
N SER A 186 -11.30 6.22 3.52
CA SER A 186 -11.40 7.54 2.91
C SER A 186 -12.72 8.29 3.19
N VAL A 187 -13.76 7.64 3.74
CA VAL A 187 -15.08 8.24 3.96
C VAL A 187 -15.12 9.09 5.24
N ASP A 188 -15.12 8.47 6.42
CA ASP A 188 -15.26 9.16 7.72
C ASP A 188 -14.25 8.67 8.77
N GLY A 189 -13.39 7.70 8.44
CA GLY A 189 -12.40 7.14 9.35
C GLY A 189 -12.96 6.31 10.51
N VAL A 190 -14.30 6.21 10.63
CA VAL A 190 -15.01 5.49 11.70
C VAL A 190 -15.26 4.05 11.26
N VAL A 191 -14.73 3.12 12.05
CA VAL A 191 -14.92 1.69 11.82
C VAL A 191 -16.27 1.24 12.37
N CYS A 192 -17.16 0.80 11.50
CA CYS A 192 -18.42 0.17 11.91
C CYS A 192 -18.16 -1.27 12.41
N ARG A 193 -18.67 -1.60 13.61
CA ARG A 193 -18.65 -2.96 14.19
C ARG A 193 -20.08 -3.47 14.34
N SER A 194 -20.29 -4.77 14.15
CA SER A 194 -21.50 -5.44 14.62
C SER A 194 -21.48 -5.54 16.15
N PRO A 195 -22.64 -5.77 16.80
CA PRO A 195 -22.76 -5.87 18.27
C PRO A 195 -21.81 -6.90 18.90
N ASP A 196 -21.40 -7.91 18.12
CA ASP A 196 -20.57 -9.03 18.57
C ASP A 196 -19.06 -8.73 18.48
N GLY A 197 -18.66 -7.50 18.16
CA GLY A 197 -17.26 -7.08 18.05
C GLY A 197 -16.57 -7.44 16.74
N GLU A 198 -17.26 -8.18 15.85
CA GLU A 198 -16.86 -8.34 14.46
C GLU A 198 -17.08 -7.05 13.65
N LEU A 199 -16.40 -6.90 12.50
CA LEU A 199 -16.65 -5.79 11.58
C LEU A 199 -18.09 -5.91 11.07
N SER A 200 -18.87 -4.81 11.07
CA SER A 200 -20.25 -4.83 10.60
C SER A 200 -20.26 -5.20 9.11
N ARG A 201 -20.76 -6.39 8.82
CA ARG A 201 -20.98 -6.93 7.47
C ARG A 201 -22.31 -6.38 6.97
N GLU A 202 -22.34 -5.14 6.45
CA GLU A 202 -23.55 -4.65 5.79
C GLU A 202 -23.68 -5.29 4.40
N PHE A 203 -24.46 -6.37 4.35
CA PHE A 203 -25.06 -6.88 3.13
C PHE A 203 -26.37 -6.14 2.90
N ARG A 204 -26.54 -5.53 1.73
CA ARG A 204 -27.87 -5.40 1.11
C ARG A 204 -27.78 -5.99 -0.29
N SER A 205 -28.41 -7.16 -0.43
CA SER A 205 -28.84 -7.77 -1.69
C SER A 205 -29.82 -6.86 -2.42
#